data_AF-Q9HGW8-F1
#
_entry.id   AF-Q9HGW8-F1
#
_cell.length_a   1.000
_cell.length_b   1.000
_cell.length_c   1.000
_cell.angle_alpha   90.00
_cell.angle_beta   90.00
_cell.angle_gamma   90.00
#
_symmetry.space_group_name_H-M   'P 1'
#
loop_
_entity.id
_entity.type
_entity.pdbx_description
1 polymer ?
#
loop_
_entity_poly.entity_id
_entity_poly.type
_entity_poly.pdbx_seq_one_letter_code
_entity_poly.pdbx_strand_id
1 'polypeptide(L)' 'FRVPTPDVSVVDLTVRLEKPASYDEICAAVKKASDTELKGILGYTDYQVVSTDFVGSKESTVFDAKAGIQLSPTFVKLIE' A
#
# COMPACT_ATOMS: atom_id res chain seq x y z
N PHE A 1 -11.61 -1.46 12.09
CA PHE A 1 -13.08 -1.56 12.10
C PHE A 1 -13.48 -2.92 11.56
N ARG A 2 -14.58 -3.53 12.04
CA ARG A 2 -15.13 -4.74 11.41
C ARG A 2 -16.20 -4.32 10.42
N VAL A 3 -16.17 -4.91 9.23
CA VAL A 3 -17.13 -4.70 8.15
C VAL A 3 -17.62 -6.07 7.65
N PRO A 4 -18.81 -6.17 7.05
CA PRO A 4 -19.35 -7.45 6.58
C PRO A 4 -18.69 -7.90 5.26
N THR A 5 -17.38 -8.15 5.28
CA THR A 5 -16.61 -8.74 4.18
C THR A 5 -16.19 -10.18 4.53
N PRO A 6 -16.19 -11.11 3.56
CA PRO A 6 -15.93 -12.53 3.83
C PRO A 6 -14.47 -12.84 4.13
N ASP A 7 -13.55 -12.11 3.50
CA ASP A 7 -12.10 -12.27 3.61
C ASP A 7 -11.43 -10.95 3.16
N VAL A 8 -10.12 -10.84 3.38
CA VAL A 8 -9.27 -9.67 3.09
C VAL A 8 -9.54 -8.49 4.03
N SER A 9 -8.46 -7.97 4.58
CA SER A 9 -8.43 -6.75 5.40
C SER A 9 -7.61 -5.68 4.71
N VAL A 10 -7.85 -4.42 5.06
CA VAL A 10 -7.08 -3.27 4.60
C VAL A 10 -6.43 -2.55 5.77
N VAL A 11 -5.20 -2.10 5.58
CA VAL A 11 -4.46 -1.24 6.49
C VAL A 11 -4.46 0.19 5.95
N ASP A 12 -4.80 1.14 6.83
CA ASP A 12 -4.63 2.58 6.58
C ASP A 12 -3.51 3.09 7.48
N LEU A 13 -2.34 3.35 6.88
CA LEU A 13 -1.16 3.84 7.57
C LEU A 13 -1.01 5.34 7.31
N THR A 14 -1.44 6.15 8.29
CA THR A 14 -1.23 7.60 8.27
C THR A 14 -0.01 7.97 9.11
N VAL A 15 1.03 8.52 8.48
CA VAL A 15 2.33 8.78 9.13
C VAL A 15 2.89 10.15 8.81
N ARG A 16 3.73 10.64 9.72
CA ARG A 16 4.55 11.85 9.52
C ARG A 16 6.01 11.45 9.30
N LEU A 17 6.56 11.78 8.14
CA LEU A 17 7.95 11.50 7.77
C LEU A 17 8.88 12.56 8.36
N GLU A 18 10.05 12.13 8.81
CA GLU A 18 11.12 13.05 9.23
C GLU A 18 11.74 13.77 8.03
N LYS A 19 11.98 13.03 6.95
CA LYS A 19 12.51 13.56 5.68
C LYS A 19 11.37 13.77 4.68
N PRO A 20 11.30 14.93 4.01
CA PRO A 20 10.29 15.17 3.00
C PRO A 20 10.49 14.24 1.80
N ALA A 21 9.39 13.74 1.24
CA ALA A 21 9.35 12.93 0.03
C ALA A 21 8.07 13.23 -0.77
N SER A 22 8.11 13.06 -2.07
CA SER A 22 6.92 13.05 -2.93
C SER A 22 6.26 11.68 -2.93
N TYR A 23 4.97 11.63 -3.24
CA TYR A 23 4.20 10.38 -3.28
C TYR A 23 4.74 9.43 -4.34
N ASP A 24 5.19 9.96 -5.48
CA ASP A 24 5.82 9.17 -6.54
C ASP A 24 7.13 8.53 -6.07
N GLU A 25 7.95 9.25 -5.28
CA GLU A 25 9.17 8.68 -4.68
C GLU A 25 8.86 7.56 -3.68
N ILE A 26 7.82 7.74 -2.86
CA ILE A 26 7.36 6.70 -1.93
C ILE A 26 6.88 5.47 -2.71
N CYS A 27 6.01 5.66 -3.71
CA CYS A 27 5.51 4.59 -4.55
C CYS A 27 6.64 3.84 -5.27
N ALA A 28 7.61 4.57 -5.82
CA ALA A 28 8.75 3.98 -6.50
C ALA A 28 9.62 3.16 -5.52
N ALA A 29 9.81 3.63 -4.29
CA ALA A 29 10.55 2.90 -3.26
C ALA A 29 9.83 1.60 -2.86
N VAL A 30 8.51 1.66 -2.65
CA VAL A 30 7.70 0.47 -2.31
C VAL A 30 7.69 -0.54 -3.46
N LYS A 31 7.51 -0.07 -4.70
CA LYS A 31 7.58 -0.93 -5.89
C LYS A 31 8.94 -1.59 -6.06
N LYS A 32 10.02 -0.85 -5.82
CA LYS A 32 11.37 -1.43 -5.85
C LYS A 32 11.51 -2.53 -4.80
N ALA A 33 11.04 -2.28 -3.57
CA ALA A 33 11.11 -3.26 -2.50
C ALA A 33 10.27 -4.52 -2.79
N SER A 34 9.07 -4.38 -3.39
CA SER A 34 8.24 -5.51 -3.81
C SER A 34 8.88 -6.35 -4.91
N ASP A 35 9.64 -5.71 -5.82
CA ASP A 35 10.31 -6.41 -6.91
C ASP A 35 11.64 -7.05 -6.49
N THR A 36 12.25 -6.61 -5.39
CA THR A 36 13.57 -7.05 -4.93
C THR A 36 13.54 -7.77 -3.58
N GLU A 37 13.77 -7.04 -2.49
CA GLU A 37 14.12 -7.56 -1.17
C GLU A 37 12.92 -8.24 -0.48
N LEU A 38 11.71 -7.81 -0.82
CA LEU A 38 10.46 -8.29 -0.23
C LEU A 38 9.60 -9.05 -1.24
N LYS A 39 10.21 -9.57 -2.32
CA LYS A 39 9.48 -10.29 -3.36
C LYS A 39 8.74 -11.51 -2.81
N GLY A 40 7.43 -11.56 -3.05
CA GLY A 40 6.53 -12.59 -2.54
C GLY A 40 6.04 -12.37 -1.11
N ILE A 41 6.50 -11.30 -0.44
CA ILE A 41 6.01 -10.85 0.86
C ILE A 41 5.21 -9.56 0.70
N LEU A 42 5.78 -8.57 -0.01
CA LEU A 42 5.15 -7.30 -0.34
C LEU A 42 4.75 -7.32 -1.82
N GLY A 43 3.46 -7.13 -2.09
CA GLY A 43 2.92 -6.84 -3.41
C GLY A 43 2.82 -5.33 -3.66
N TYR A 44 2.71 -4.94 -4.93
CA TYR A 44 2.47 -3.57 -5.36
C TYR A 44 1.46 -3.56 -6.49
N THR A 45 0.45 -2.69 -6.43
CA THR A 45 -0.53 -2.50 -7.50
C THR A 45 -0.78 -1.03 -7.79
N ASP A 46 -0.91 -0.71 -9.07
CA ASP A 46 -1.38 0.57 -9.60
C ASP A 46 -2.70 0.43 -10.36
N TYR A 47 -3.39 -0.70 -10.21
CA TYR A 47 -4.73 -0.93 -10.78
C TYR A 47 -5.83 -0.45 -9.83
N GLN A 48 -7.02 -0.18 -10.38
CA GLN A 48 -8.20 0.05 -9.55
C GLN A 48 -8.73 -1.29 -9.07
N VAL A 49 -8.39 -1.63 -7.83
CA VAL A 49 -8.69 -2.92 -7.21
C VAL A 49 -9.68 -2.76 -6.06
N VAL A 50 -10.33 -3.86 -5.70
CA VAL A 50 -11.20 -3.97 -4.54
C VAL A 50 -10.78 -5.17 -3.70
N SER A 51 -11.30 -5.28 -2.47
CA SER A 51 -10.88 -6.32 -1.52
C SER A 51 -10.99 -7.75 -2.08
N THR A 52 -12.00 -8.03 -2.92
CA THR A 52 -12.20 -9.36 -3.51
C THR A 52 -11.11 -9.76 -4.50
N ASP A 53 -10.39 -8.81 -5.09
CA ASP A 53 -9.31 -9.09 -6.05
C ASP A 53 -8.09 -9.74 -5.37
N PHE A 54 -8.00 -9.63 -4.04
CA PHE A 54 -6.91 -10.17 -3.23
C PHE A 54 -7.24 -11.49 -2.53
N VAL A 55 -8.44 -12.04 -2.72
CA VAL A 55 -8.82 -13.32 -2.12
C VAL A 55 -7.91 -14.42 -2.65
N GLY A 56 -7.17 -15.08 -1.75
CA GLY A 56 -6.19 -16.10 -2.10
C GLY A 56 -4.82 -15.57 -2.53
N SER A 57 -4.55 -14.26 -2.38
CA SER A 57 -3.17 -13.76 -2.48
C SER A 57 -2.27 -14.45 -1.45
N LYS A 58 -1.02 -14.70 -1.85
CA LYS A 58 0.01 -15.32 -1.00
C LYS A 58 0.96 -14.29 -0.39
N GLU A 59 0.89 -13.05 -0.86
CA GLU A 59 1.66 -11.95 -0.30
C GLU A 59 1.13 -11.61 1.10
N SER A 60 2.00 -11.13 1.97
CA SER A 60 1.61 -10.72 3.32
C SER A 60 0.88 -9.37 3.33
N THR A 61 1.16 -8.51 2.36
CA THR A 61 0.52 -7.20 2.18
C THR A 61 0.67 -6.77 0.72
N VAL A 62 -0.25 -5.97 0.21
CA VAL A 62 -0.21 -5.46 -1.16
C VAL A 62 -0.49 -3.96 -1.15
N PHE A 63 0.54 -3.16 -1.45
CA PHE A 63 0.42 -1.71 -1.47
C PHE A 63 -0.41 -1.24 -2.68
N ASP A 64 -1.45 -0.43 -2.42
CA ASP A 64 -2.28 0.22 -3.42
C ASP A 64 -1.84 1.67 -3.65
N ALA A 65 -1.14 1.89 -4.77
CA ALA A 65 -0.58 3.18 -5.14
C ALA A 65 -1.63 4.23 -5.56
N LYS A 66 -2.89 3.84 -5.78
CA LYS A 66 -3.96 4.77 -6.16
C LYS A 66 -4.92 5.08 -5.03
N ALA A 67 -4.94 4.26 -3.98
CA ALA A 67 -5.79 4.47 -2.82
C ALA A 67 -5.16 5.39 -1.74
N GLY A 68 -3.83 5.53 -1.71
CA GLY A 68 -3.14 6.43 -0.80
C GLY A 68 -3.24 7.91 -1.19
N ILE A 69 -2.86 8.79 -0.27
CA ILE A 69 -2.85 10.24 -0.51
C ILE A 69 -1.76 10.93 0.30
N GLN A 70 -1.09 11.89 -0.32
CA GLN A 70 -0.14 12.77 0.33
C GLN A 70 -0.75 14.15 0.59
N LEU A 71 -0.78 14.59 1.85
CA LEU A 71 -1.25 15.94 2.22
C LEU A 71 -0.13 16.97 2.22
N SER A 72 1.09 16.56 2.57
CA SER A 72 2.27 17.42 2.54
C SER A 72 3.53 16.57 2.30
N PRO A 73 4.69 17.18 1.98
CA PRO A 73 5.98 16.47 1.83
C PRO A 73 6.32 15.52 2.98
N THR A 74 5.78 15.75 4.18
CA THR A 74 6.05 14.95 5.38
C THR A 74 4.81 14.30 5.97
N PHE A 75 3.62 14.40 5.37
CA PHE A 75 2.40 13.81 5.94
C PHE A 75 1.61 13.05 4.88
N VAL A 76 1.57 11.72 5.04
CA VAL A 76 1.11 10.79 4.00
C VAL A 76 0.18 9.74 4.61
N LYS A 77 -0.75 9.27 3.80
CA LYS A 77 -1.58 8.09 4.05
C LYS A 77 -1.26 7.04 2.99
N LEU A 78 -0.95 5.84 3.45
CA LEU A 78 -0.65 4.65 2.65
C LEU A 78 -1.74 3.59 2.88
N ILE A 79 -2.12 2.89 1.82
CA ILE A 79 -3.14 1.84 1.84
C ILE A 79 -2.50 0.53 1.36
N GLU A 80 -2.65 -0.54 2.14
CA GLU A 80 -2.03 -1.85 1.89
C GLU A 80 -2.75 -3.05 2.55
#